data_AF-A0A974SZQ2-F1
#
_entry.id   AF-A0A974SZQ2-F1
#
_cell.length_a   1.000
_cell.length_b   1.000
_cell.length_c   1.000
_cell.angle_alpha   90.00
_cell.angle_beta   90.00
_cell.angle_gamma   90.00
#
_symmetry.space_group_name_H-M   'P 1'
#
loop_
_entity.id
_entity.type
_entity.pdbx_description
1 polymer ?
#
loop_
_entity_poly.entity_id
_entity_poly.type
_entity_poly.pdbx_seq_one_letter_code
_entity_poly.pdbx_strand_id
1 'polypeptide(L)'
;MDPFVSALEELAEALMAGEDPEQALPDIAEEHGLPIPALRNRAVRALGPLETYKQRQAELKKEREQTARRRDPVFAGASFLAAVASLSPKLSPEERQGEIERLAEEYDVDPAAHKEAIERLRRR
;
A
#
# COMPACT_ATOMS: atom_id res chain seq x y z
N MET A 1 -2.42 29.16 -15.91
CA MET A 1 -1.82 27.88 -15.51
C MET A 1 -0.77 27.53 -16.57
N ASP A 2 0.38 26.93 -16.23
CA ASP A 2 1.36 26.49 -17.24
C ASP A 2 0.69 25.37 -18.09
N PRO A 3 0.57 25.51 -19.43
CA PRO A 3 -0.08 24.50 -20.25
C PRO A 3 0.59 23.12 -20.13
N PHE A 4 1.88 23.07 -19.81
CA PHE A 4 2.54 21.80 -19.53
C PHE A 4 2.06 21.15 -18.24
N VAL A 5 1.64 21.92 -17.22
CA VAL A 5 1.13 21.32 -15.97
C VAL A 5 -0.19 20.63 -16.24
N SER A 6 -1.12 21.31 -16.91
CA SER A 6 -2.42 20.74 -17.27
C SER A 6 -2.28 19.53 -18.20
N ALA A 7 -1.44 19.62 -19.23
CA ALA A 7 -1.17 18.49 -20.13
C ALA A 7 -0.53 17.28 -19.43
N LEU A 8 0.29 17.50 -18.38
CA LEU A 8 0.88 16.41 -17.61
C LEU A 8 -0.12 15.73 -16.67
N GLU A 9 -1.04 16.50 -16.09
CA GLU A 9 -2.13 15.98 -15.26
C GLU A 9 -3.05 15.09 -16.10
N GLU A 10 -3.47 15.58 -17.26
CA GLU A 10 -4.31 14.84 -18.20
C GLU A 10 -3.63 13.59 -18.74
N LEU A 11 -2.33 13.68 -19.10
CA LEU A 11 -1.57 12.51 -19.53
C LEU A 11 -1.46 11.47 -18.42
N ALA A 12 -1.29 11.89 -17.16
CA ALA A 12 -1.27 10.94 -16.04
C ALA A 12 -2.62 10.23 -15.86
N GLU A 13 -3.74 10.92 -16.08
CA GLU A 13 -5.08 10.34 -16.04
C GLU A 13 -5.30 9.33 -17.17
N ALA A 14 -4.93 9.67 -18.41
CA ALA A 14 -5.01 8.76 -19.57
C ALA A 14 -4.18 7.48 -19.33
N LEU A 15 -2.95 7.62 -18.83
CA LEU A 15 -2.10 6.46 -18.50
C LEU A 15 -2.69 5.60 -17.38
N MET A 16 -3.36 6.19 -16.40
CA MET A 16 -4.08 5.44 -15.35
C MET A 16 -5.30 4.72 -15.90
N ALA A 17 -6.03 5.33 -16.83
CA ALA A 17 -7.11 4.69 -17.57
C ALA A 17 -6.59 3.49 -18.39
N GLY A 18 -5.32 3.51 -18.76
CA GLY A 18 -4.64 2.44 -19.52
C GLY A 18 -4.57 2.74 -21.01
N GLU A 19 -4.64 4.02 -21.37
CA GLU A 19 -4.40 4.48 -22.73
C GLU A 19 -2.93 4.33 -23.10
N ASP A 20 -2.68 4.11 -24.40
CA ASP A 20 -1.35 3.98 -24.96
C ASP A 20 -0.66 5.35 -24.98
N PRO A 21 0.55 5.49 -24.39
CA PRO A 21 1.33 6.72 -24.45
C PRO A 21 1.57 7.22 -25.87
N GLU A 22 1.68 6.34 -26.87
CA GLU A 22 1.90 6.73 -28.27
C GLU A 22 0.66 7.37 -28.91
N GLN A 23 -0.54 7.12 -28.36
CA GLN A 23 -1.81 7.70 -28.80
C GLN A 23 -2.17 8.95 -27.98
N ALA A 24 -2.06 8.87 -26.65
CA ALA A 24 -2.44 9.96 -25.76
C ALA A 24 -1.51 11.19 -25.88
N LEU A 25 -0.21 10.99 -26.16
CA LEU A 25 0.74 12.11 -26.26
C LEU A 25 0.44 13.07 -27.42
N PRO A 26 0.22 12.60 -28.67
CA PRO A 26 -0.20 13.47 -29.77
C PRO A 26 -1.50 14.23 -29.48
N ASP A 27 -2.52 13.54 -28.99
CA ASP A 27 -3.86 14.11 -28.78
C ASP A 27 -3.82 15.24 -27.74
N ILE A 28 -3.20 14.99 -26.59
CA ILE A 28 -3.05 15.99 -25.51
C ILE A 28 -2.10 17.12 -25.94
N ALA A 29 -1.04 16.81 -26.70
CA ALA A 29 -0.16 17.86 -27.22
C ALA A 29 -0.90 18.79 -28.18
N GLU A 30 -1.79 18.27 -29.02
CA GLU A 30 -2.62 19.07 -29.93
C GLU A 30 -3.61 19.94 -29.15
N GLU A 31 -4.33 19.36 -28.19
CA GLU A 31 -5.32 20.09 -27.36
C GLU A 31 -4.69 21.27 -26.61
N HIS A 32 -3.49 21.08 -26.05
CA HIS A 32 -2.78 22.11 -25.29
C HIS A 32 -1.87 22.99 -26.15
N GLY A 33 -1.81 22.77 -27.47
CA GLY A 33 -0.95 23.52 -28.39
C GLY A 33 0.55 23.37 -28.11
N LEU A 34 0.96 22.21 -27.62
CA LEU A 34 2.33 21.89 -27.20
C LEU A 34 3.07 21.07 -28.27
N PRO A 35 4.39 21.23 -28.41
CA PRO A 35 5.19 20.32 -29.21
C PRO A 35 5.22 18.93 -28.56
N ILE A 36 4.81 17.89 -29.29
CA ILE A 36 4.84 16.47 -28.84
C ILE A 36 6.20 16.09 -28.20
N PRO A 37 7.36 16.40 -28.82
CA PRO A 37 8.65 16.03 -28.23
C PRO A 37 8.92 16.76 -26.90
N ALA A 38 8.43 17.99 -26.73
CA ALA A 38 8.59 18.75 -25.49
C ALA A 38 7.72 18.17 -24.37
N LEU A 39 6.46 17.83 -24.68
CA LEU A 39 5.54 17.19 -23.73
C LEU A 39 6.10 15.82 -23.29
N ARG A 40 6.53 14.99 -24.24
CA ARG A 40 7.13 13.68 -23.95
C ARG A 40 8.33 13.79 -23.02
N ASN A 41 9.27 14.70 -23.30
CA ASN A 41 10.45 14.88 -22.46
C ASN A 41 10.11 15.32 -21.04
N ARG A 42 9.10 16.18 -20.89
CA ARG A 42 8.66 16.67 -19.58
C ARG A 42 7.88 15.59 -18.82
N ALA A 43 7.07 14.81 -19.52
CA ALA A 43 6.36 13.66 -18.99
C ALA A 43 7.31 12.59 -18.47
N VAL A 44 8.35 12.23 -19.24
CA VAL A 44 9.36 11.26 -18.78
C VAL A 44 10.10 11.75 -17.54
N ARG A 45 10.39 13.06 -17.43
CA ARG A 45 11.01 13.64 -16.23
C ARG A 45 10.09 13.66 -15.01
N ALA A 46 8.82 13.95 -15.20
CA ALA A 46 7.86 14.11 -14.11
C ALA A 46 7.25 12.77 -13.65
N LEU A 47 6.88 11.92 -14.60
CA LEU A 47 6.12 10.69 -14.38
C LEU A 47 7.00 9.44 -14.47
N GLY A 48 8.20 9.55 -15.06
CA GLY A 48 9.06 8.40 -15.39
C GLY A 48 8.63 7.73 -16.71
N PRO A 49 9.03 6.46 -16.95
CA PRO A 49 8.62 5.73 -18.15
C PRO A 49 7.09 5.59 -18.24
N LEU A 50 6.52 6.05 -19.36
CA LEU A 50 5.06 6.15 -19.53
C LEU A 50 4.40 4.77 -19.67
N GLU A 51 5.02 3.86 -20.41
CA GLU A 51 4.55 2.47 -20.63
C GLU A 51 4.27 1.70 -19.34
N THR A 52 5.07 1.96 -18.30
CA THR A 52 4.95 1.26 -17.01
C THR A 52 4.32 2.13 -15.93
N TYR A 53 3.80 3.31 -16.28
CA TYR A 53 3.31 4.27 -15.30
C TYR A 53 2.22 3.67 -14.40
N LYS A 54 1.17 3.08 -15.01
CA LYS A 54 0.06 2.44 -14.29
C LYS A 54 0.54 1.31 -13.37
N GLN A 55 1.43 0.44 -13.86
CA GLN A 55 1.98 -0.64 -13.06
C GLN A 55 2.76 -0.11 -11.85
N ARG A 56 3.62 0.91 -12.06
CA ARG A 56 4.39 1.52 -10.97
C ARG A 56 3.48 2.19 -9.94
N GLN A 57 2.40 2.86 -10.36
CA GLN A 57 1.43 3.42 -9.41
C GLN A 57 0.71 2.33 -8.60
N ALA A 58 0.37 1.20 -9.24
CA ALA A 58 -0.23 0.06 -8.55
C ALA A 58 0.74 -0.57 -7.53
N GLU A 59 2.01 -0.72 -7.89
CA GLU A 59 3.07 -1.23 -6.99
C GLU A 59 3.29 -0.30 -5.80
N LEU A 60 3.41 1.01 -6.05
CA LEU A 60 3.53 2.02 -5.00
C LEU A 60 2.32 2.03 -4.06
N LYS A 61 1.11 1.88 -4.60
CA LYS A 61 -0.11 1.78 -3.79
C LYS A 61 -0.06 0.53 -2.91
N LYS A 62 0.32 -0.62 -3.47
CA LYS A 62 0.45 -1.89 -2.73
C LYS A 62 1.51 -1.79 -1.63
N GLU A 63 2.65 -1.15 -1.90
CA GLU A 63 3.71 -0.91 -0.91
C GLU A 63 3.23 0.02 0.22
N ARG A 64 2.52 1.10 -0.13
CA ARG A 64 1.89 2.00 0.84
C ARG A 64 0.85 1.28 1.69
N GLU A 65 0.01 0.43 1.09
CA GLU A 65 -0.96 -0.39 1.82
C GLU A 65 -0.27 -1.40 2.75
N GLN A 66 0.83 -2.02 2.32
CA GLN A 66 1.61 -2.91 3.19
C GLN A 66 2.26 -2.16 4.35
N THR A 67 2.79 -0.96 4.09
CA THR A 67 3.39 -0.12 5.13
C THR A 67 2.33 0.43 6.09
N ALA A 68 1.16 0.81 5.57
CA ALA A 68 0.02 1.22 6.38
C ALA A 68 -0.49 0.06 7.25
N ARG A 69 -0.60 -1.16 6.71
CA ARG A 69 -0.95 -2.36 7.49
C ARG A 69 0.07 -2.67 8.59
N ARG A 70 1.37 -2.48 8.32
CA ARG A 70 2.43 -2.62 9.33
C ARG A 70 2.40 -1.53 10.40
N ARG A 71 1.77 -0.38 10.14
CA ARG A 71 1.67 0.77 11.05
C ARG A 71 0.29 0.96 11.68
N ASP A 72 -0.68 0.10 11.34
CA ASP A 72 -2.03 0.18 11.89
C ASP A 72 -2.11 -0.65 13.19
N PRO A 73 -2.22 -0.01 14.37
CA PRO A 73 -2.27 -0.71 15.64
C PRO A 73 -3.51 -1.62 15.77
N VAL A 74 -4.59 -1.32 15.03
CA VAL A 74 -5.79 -2.18 15.02
C VAL A 74 -5.52 -3.45 14.24
N PHE A 75 -4.81 -3.37 13.11
CA PHE A 75 -4.42 -4.53 12.33
C PHE A 75 -3.39 -5.39 13.09
N ALA A 76 -2.38 -4.76 13.70
CA ALA A 76 -1.41 -5.43 14.55
C ALA A 76 -2.09 -6.20 15.70
N GLY A 77 -3.03 -5.56 16.42
CA GLY A 77 -3.83 -6.20 17.46
C GLY A 77 -4.69 -7.36 16.95
N ALA A 78 -5.31 -7.22 15.77
CA ALA A 78 -6.10 -8.30 15.17
C ALA A 78 -5.23 -9.50 14.72
N SER A 79 -4.07 -9.24 14.10
CA SER A 79 -3.11 -10.27 13.70
C SER A 79 -2.51 -10.99 14.90
N PHE A 80 -2.14 -10.25 15.95
CA PHE A 80 -1.70 -10.81 17.22
C PHE A 80 -2.75 -11.76 17.82
N LEU A 81 -4.01 -11.34 17.92
CA LEU A 81 -5.07 -12.18 18.47
C LEU A 81 -5.33 -13.44 17.61
N ALA A 82 -5.22 -13.33 16.29
CA ALA A 82 -5.31 -14.48 15.39
C ALA A 82 -4.16 -15.47 15.61
N ALA A 83 -2.93 -14.98 15.79
CA ALA A 83 -1.77 -15.81 16.11
C ALA A 83 -1.93 -16.48 17.48
N VAL A 84 -2.37 -15.76 18.50
CA VAL A 84 -2.67 -16.31 19.84
C VAL A 84 -3.76 -17.39 19.79
N ALA A 85 -4.77 -17.22 18.94
CA ALA A 85 -5.82 -18.22 18.72
C ALA A 85 -5.30 -19.48 18.01
N SER A 86 -4.23 -19.37 17.21
CA SER A 86 -3.61 -20.48 16.51
C SER A 86 -2.60 -21.28 17.35
N LEU A 87 -2.29 -20.81 18.57
CA LEU A 87 -1.40 -21.51 19.48
C LEU A 87 -1.92 -22.92 19.81
N SER A 88 -0.99 -23.87 19.92
CA SER A 88 -1.33 -25.26 20.21
C SER A 88 -2.07 -25.37 21.55
N PRO A 89 -3.22 -26.08 21.61
CA PRO A 89 -3.97 -26.28 22.85
C PRO A 89 -3.24 -27.19 23.85
N LYS A 90 -2.15 -27.85 23.42
CA LYS A 90 -1.34 -28.74 24.26
C LYS A 90 -0.27 -28.02 25.09
N LEU A 91 -0.06 -26.73 24.84
CA LEU A 91 0.91 -25.93 25.60
C LEU A 91 0.47 -25.80 27.05
N SER A 92 1.43 -25.91 27.98
CA SER A 92 1.18 -25.57 29.37
C SER A 92 0.86 -24.08 29.53
N PRO A 93 0.25 -23.66 30.65
CA PRO A 93 -0.04 -22.25 30.90
C PRO A 93 1.19 -21.34 30.83
N GLU A 94 2.35 -21.82 31.29
CA GLU A 94 3.62 -21.07 31.29
C GLU A 94 4.20 -20.95 29.88
N GLU A 95 4.23 -22.04 29.11
CA GLU A 95 4.69 -22.02 27.71
C GLU A 95 3.79 -21.13 26.85
N ARG A 96 2.47 -21.22 27.06
CA ARG A 96 1.51 -20.38 26.33
C ARG A 96 1.70 -18.90 26.64
N GLN A 97 1.99 -18.54 27.89
CA GLN A 97 2.27 -17.16 28.27
C GLN A 97 3.55 -16.65 27.59
N GLY A 98 4.62 -17.46 27.57
CA GLY A 98 5.85 -17.11 26.86
C GLY A 98 5.67 -16.97 25.34
N GLU A 99 4.81 -17.78 24.73
CA GLU A 99 4.43 -17.62 23.31
C GLU A 99 3.64 -16.33 23.07
N ILE A 100 2.71 -15.99 23.97
CA ILE A 100 1.93 -14.74 23.87
C ILE A 100 2.85 -13.51 23.97
N GLU A 101 3.82 -13.52 24.88
CA GLU A 101 4.80 -12.43 25.03
C GLU A 101 5.69 -12.30 23.79
N ARG A 102 6.16 -13.43 23.22
CA ARG A 102 6.94 -13.42 21.97
C ARG A 102 6.14 -12.87 20.80
N LEU A 103 4.87 -13.27 20.66
CA LEU A 103 3.98 -12.75 19.62
C LEU A 103 3.71 -11.25 19.84
N ALA A 104 3.57 -10.81 21.09
CA ALA A 104 3.35 -9.39 21.37
C ALA A 104 4.53 -8.53 20.91
N GLU A 105 5.77 -8.97 21.13
CA GLU A 105 6.97 -8.32 20.59
C GLU A 105 7.04 -8.36 19.05
N GLU A 106 6.66 -9.49 18.43
CA GLU A 106 6.67 -9.64 16.98
C GLU A 106 5.70 -8.68 16.27
N TYR A 107 4.53 -8.45 16.87
CA TYR A 107 3.50 -7.57 16.32
C TYR A 107 3.56 -6.13 16.86
N ASP A 108 4.50 -5.82 17.77
CA ASP A 108 4.63 -4.52 18.45
C ASP A 108 3.32 -4.07 19.15
N VAL A 109 2.72 -5.00 19.92
CA VAL A 109 1.45 -4.77 20.64
C VAL A 109 1.59 -4.99 22.14
N ASP A 110 0.80 -4.28 22.94
CA ASP A 110 0.72 -4.50 24.39
C ASP A 110 -0.26 -5.65 24.71
N PRO A 111 0.22 -6.80 25.22
CA PRO A 111 -0.65 -7.92 25.55
C PRO A 111 -1.61 -7.60 26.71
N ALA A 112 -1.27 -6.64 27.58
CA ALA A 112 -2.15 -6.21 28.67
C ALA A 112 -3.38 -5.47 28.14
N ALA A 113 -3.24 -4.67 27.08
CA ALA A 113 -4.34 -4.01 26.39
C ALA A 113 -5.33 -5.01 25.74
N HIS A 114 -4.89 -6.25 25.50
CA HIS A 114 -5.68 -7.32 24.87
C HIS A 114 -6.09 -8.45 25.84
N LYS A 115 -5.89 -8.29 27.14
CA LYS A 115 -6.10 -9.33 28.16
C LYS A 115 -7.48 -10.00 28.10
N GLU A 116 -8.56 -9.23 27.98
CA GLU A 116 -9.91 -9.79 27.90
C GLU A 116 -10.11 -10.68 26.66
N ALA A 117 -9.54 -10.29 25.51
CA ALA A 117 -9.67 -11.05 24.28
C ALA A 117 -8.88 -12.37 24.36
N ILE A 118 -7.67 -12.32 24.92
CA ILE A 118 -6.84 -13.51 25.20
C ILE A 118 -7.57 -14.47 26.16
N GLU A 119 -8.17 -13.96 27.23
CA GLU A 119 -8.93 -14.79 28.18
C GLU A 119 -10.14 -15.46 27.54
N ARG A 120 -10.86 -14.77 26.64
CA ARG A 120 -11.97 -15.37 25.88
C ARG A 120 -11.48 -16.52 24.98
N LEU A 121 -10.32 -16.37 24.34
CA LEU A 121 -9.72 -17.43 23.51
C LEU A 121 -9.26 -18.65 24.32
N ARG A 122 -8.93 -18.47 25.61
CA ARG A 122 -8.54 -19.57 26.51
C ARG A 122 -9.72 -20.45 26.95
N ARG A 123 -10.94 -19.89 27.00
CA ARG A 123 -12.15 -20.59 27.47
C ARG A 123 -12.85 -21.42 26.40
N ARG A 124 -12.33 -21.40 25.16
CA ARG A 124 -12.91 -22.04 23.98
C ARG A 124 -12.20 -23.34 23.68
#